data_AF-A0A257K7G7-F1
#
_entry.id   AF-A0A257K7G7-F1
#
_cell.length_a   1.000
_cell.length_b   1.000
_cell.length_c   1.000
_cell.angle_alpha   90.00
_cell.angle_beta   90.00
_cell.angle_gamma   90.00
#
_symmetry.space_group_name_H-M   'P 1'
#
loop_
_entity.id
_entity.type
_entity.pdbx_description
1 polymer ?
#
loop_
_entity_poly.entity_id
_entity_poly.type
_entity_poly.pdbx_seq_one_letter_code
_entity_poly.pdbx_strand_id
1 'polypeptide(L)'
;MYLSDISSFINRKDKRSIRNWCAKNHLQVYKDSSGEFVMKAEFELTYNMPLIKNLKQKHGDDWMIYYEAYNKGELHKILDMNPKPINNQPRYIPKGKLSANLFNRSTN
;
A
#
# COMPACT_ATOMS: atom_id res chain seq x y z
N MET A 1 6.52 -19.44 -8.66
CA MET A 1 6.34 -19.38 -7.20
C MET A 1 5.10 -20.19 -6.87
N TYR A 2 5.22 -21.26 -6.08
CA TYR A 2 4.08 -22.15 -5.83
C TYR A 2 3.14 -21.52 -4.80
N LEU A 3 1.85 -21.91 -4.83
CA LEU A 3 0.87 -21.39 -3.86
C LEU A 3 1.27 -21.64 -2.40
N SER A 4 2.03 -22.70 -2.13
CA SER A 4 2.60 -22.98 -0.81
C SER A 4 3.52 -21.87 -0.30
N ASP A 5 4.30 -21.27 -1.20
CA ASP A 5 5.28 -20.23 -0.86
C ASP A 5 4.55 -18.91 -0.56
N ILE A 6 3.50 -18.63 -1.31
CA ILE A 6 2.67 -17.41 -1.22
C ILE A 6 1.99 -17.28 0.16
N SER A 7 1.62 -18.41 0.77
CA SER A 7 0.97 -18.48 2.08
C SER A 7 1.62 -17.56 3.13
N SER A 8 2.96 -17.57 3.17
CA SER A 8 3.76 -16.80 4.12
C SER A 8 3.67 -15.27 3.89
N PHE A 9 3.58 -14.83 2.63
CA PHE A 9 3.55 -13.42 2.27
C PHE A 9 2.20 -12.77 2.53
N ILE A 10 1.11 -13.48 2.21
CA ILE A 10 -0.26 -12.94 2.34
C ILE A 10 -0.95 -13.37 3.63
N ASN A 11 -0.26 -14.11 4.50
CA ASN A 11 -0.75 -14.66 5.76
C ASN A 11 -2.06 -15.46 5.60
N ARG A 12 -2.09 -16.38 4.62
CA ARG A 12 -3.24 -17.25 4.34
C ARG A 12 -2.79 -18.69 4.20
N LYS A 13 -3.36 -19.58 5.03
CA LYS A 13 -2.98 -21.01 5.06
C LYS A 13 -3.68 -21.86 3.98
N ASP A 14 -4.93 -21.54 3.68
CA ASP A 14 -5.76 -22.37 2.80
C ASP A 14 -5.56 -22.02 1.30
N LYS A 15 -5.30 -23.04 0.48
CA LYS A 15 -5.10 -22.92 -0.98
C LYS A 15 -6.29 -22.25 -1.67
N ARG A 16 -7.53 -22.51 -1.25
CA ARG A 16 -8.72 -21.86 -1.83
C ARG A 16 -8.71 -20.36 -1.51
N SER A 17 -8.38 -20.00 -0.28
CA SER A 17 -8.23 -18.61 0.15
C SER A 17 -7.08 -17.88 -0.55
N ILE A 18 -6.00 -18.57 -0.91
CA ILE A 18 -4.90 -18.04 -1.72
C ILE A 18 -5.35 -17.83 -3.17
N ARG A 19 -6.00 -18.82 -3.81
CA ARG A 19 -6.55 -18.65 -5.18
C ARG A 19 -7.52 -17.49 -5.29
N ASN A 20 -8.43 -17.35 -4.31
CA ASN A 20 -9.37 -16.22 -4.27
C ASN A 20 -8.64 -14.88 -4.18
N TRP A 21 -7.51 -14.83 -3.46
CA TRP A 21 -6.67 -13.64 -3.39
C TRP A 21 -6.00 -13.36 -4.73
N CYS A 22 -5.44 -14.37 -5.40
CA CYS A 22 -4.85 -14.22 -6.73
C CYS A 22 -5.88 -13.70 -7.74
N ALA A 23 -7.07 -14.31 -7.80
CA ALA A 23 -8.15 -13.91 -8.69
C ALA A 23 -8.61 -12.47 -8.44
N LYS A 24 -8.77 -12.07 -7.17
CA LYS A 24 -9.17 -10.70 -6.80
C LYS A 24 -8.15 -9.65 -7.24
N ASN A 25 -6.87 -10.01 -7.30
CA ASN A 25 -5.80 -9.11 -7.71
C ASN A 25 -5.36 -9.30 -9.17
N HIS A 26 -6.16 -10.01 -9.97
CA HIS A 26 -5.87 -10.28 -11.39
C HIS A 26 -4.53 -11.02 -11.62
N LEU A 27 -4.09 -11.81 -10.64
CA LEU A 27 -2.89 -12.64 -10.75
C LEU A 27 -3.26 -13.98 -11.36
N GLN A 28 -2.66 -14.31 -12.51
CA GLN A 28 -2.91 -15.57 -13.20
C GLN A 28 -2.28 -16.72 -12.43
N VAL A 29 -3.09 -17.77 -12.17
CA VAL A 29 -2.62 -19.02 -11.57
C VAL A 29 -2.44 -20.04 -12.69
N TYR A 30 -1.24 -20.58 -12.79
CA TYR A 30 -0.86 -21.64 -13.70
C TYR A 30 -0.84 -22.97 -12.94
N LYS A 31 -0.93 -24.07 -13.70
CA LYS A 31 -0.89 -25.42 -13.15
C LYS A 31 0.00 -26.31 -14.02
N ASP A 32 0.88 -27.06 -13.36
CA ASP A 32 1.69 -28.12 -13.95
C ASP A 32 1.42 -29.46 -13.23
N SER A 33 2.23 -30.47 -13.52
CA SER A 33 2.18 -31.78 -12.84
C SER A 33 2.58 -31.70 -11.35
N SER A 34 3.32 -30.66 -10.94
CA SER A 34 3.86 -30.49 -9.60
C SER A 34 2.92 -29.67 -8.69
N GLY A 35 2.03 -28.86 -9.27
CA GLY A 35 1.01 -28.11 -8.53
C GLY A 35 0.56 -26.82 -9.20
N GLU A 36 0.02 -25.93 -8.37
CA GLU A 36 -0.45 -24.60 -8.78
C GLU A 36 0.60 -23.54 -8.44
N PHE A 37 0.91 -22.67 -9.38
CA PHE A 37 1.95 -21.64 -9.25
C PHE A 37 1.57 -20.34 -9.95
N VAL A 38 2.27 -19.28 -9.59
CA VAL A 38 2.18 -17.95 -10.23
C VAL A 38 3.57 -17.52 -10.69
N MET A 39 3.62 -16.60 -11.66
CA MET A 39 4.87 -15.95 -12.03
C MET A 39 5.35 -15.07 -10.88
N LYS A 40 6.62 -15.22 -10.50
CA LYS A 40 7.18 -14.52 -9.33
C LYS A 40 7.15 -13.00 -9.51
N ALA A 41 7.52 -12.51 -10.68
CA ALA A 41 7.52 -11.07 -10.98
C ALA A 41 6.11 -10.46 -10.90
N GLU A 42 5.09 -11.17 -11.41
CA GLU A 42 3.70 -10.72 -11.32
C GLU A 42 3.18 -10.70 -9.88
N PHE A 43 3.57 -11.71 -9.09
CA PHE A 43 3.26 -11.77 -7.67
C PHE A 43 3.88 -10.60 -6.91
N GLU A 44 5.18 -10.36 -7.08
CA GLU A 44 5.90 -9.26 -6.41
C GLU A 44 5.30 -7.90 -6.76
N LEU A 45 5.00 -7.66 -8.04
CA LEU A 45 4.33 -6.43 -8.47
C LEU A 45 2.96 -6.28 -7.78
N THR A 46 2.15 -7.32 -7.83
CA THR A 46 0.80 -7.33 -7.24
C THR A 46 0.83 -7.12 -5.73
N TYR A 47 1.76 -7.78 -5.04
CA TYR A 47 1.96 -7.68 -3.61
C TYR A 47 2.40 -6.28 -3.18
N ASN A 48 3.30 -5.66 -3.95
CA ASN A 48 3.82 -4.32 -3.66
C ASN A 48 2.87 -3.20 -4.12
N MET A 49 1.90 -3.48 -4.98
CA MET A 49 1.02 -2.47 -5.57
C MET A 49 0.25 -1.61 -4.55
N PRO A 50 -0.31 -2.15 -3.45
CA PRO A 50 -0.94 -1.33 -2.41
C PRO A 50 0.03 -0.33 -1.76
N LEU A 51 1.27 -0.75 -1.50
CA LEU A 51 2.31 0.12 -0.97
C LEU A 51 2.65 1.23 -1.98
N ILE A 52 2.89 0.85 -3.24
CA ILE A 52 3.19 1.81 -4.32
C ILE A 52 2.08 2.85 -4.47
N LYS A 53 0.81 2.42 -4.44
CA LYS A 53 -0.35 3.33 -4.50
C LYS A 53 -0.37 4.32 -3.34
N ASN A 54 -0.10 3.84 -2.11
CA ASN A 54 -0.02 4.69 -0.93
C ASN A 54 1.13 5.70 -1.02
N LEU A 55 2.30 5.26 -1.52
CA LEU A 55 3.46 6.14 -1.69
C LEU A 55 3.20 7.19 -2.77
N LYS A 56 2.61 6.82 -3.90
CA LYS A 56 2.17 7.75 -4.95
C LYS A 56 1.20 8.80 -4.41
N GLN A 57 0.23 8.37 -3.60
CA GLN A 57 -0.74 9.28 -3.00
C GLN A 57 -0.09 10.27 -2.01
N LYS A 58 0.91 9.83 -1.23
CA LYS A 58 1.54 10.65 -0.19
C LYS A 58 2.65 11.56 -0.72
N HIS A 59 3.46 11.06 -1.64
CA HIS A 59 4.72 11.68 -2.04
C HIS A 59 4.73 12.18 -3.49
N GLY A 60 3.65 11.96 -4.25
CA GLY A 60 3.53 12.41 -5.63
C GLY A 60 4.59 11.73 -6.50
N ASP A 61 5.31 12.53 -7.29
CA ASP A 61 6.33 12.05 -8.25
C ASP A 61 7.56 11.44 -7.56
N ASP A 62 7.84 11.79 -6.30
CA ASP A 62 8.98 11.28 -5.55
C ASP A 62 8.75 9.88 -4.96
N TRP A 63 7.58 9.27 -5.18
CA TRP A 63 7.20 7.97 -4.61
C TRP A 63 8.24 6.87 -4.83
N MET A 64 9.00 6.95 -5.93
CA MET A 64 10.02 5.98 -6.28
C MET A 64 11.20 6.00 -5.30
N ILE A 65 11.61 7.20 -4.83
CA ILE A 65 12.66 7.37 -3.82
C ILE A 65 12.25 6.70 -2.50
N TYR A 66 11.00 6.92 -2.07
CA TYR A 66 10.46 6.30 -0.87
C TYR A 66 10.32 4.78 -1.00
N TYR A 67 9.96 4.29 -2.18
CA TYR A 67 9.87 2.85 -2.45
C TYR A 67 11.25 2.17 -2.42
N GLU A 68 12.27 2.80 -3.01
CA GLU A 68 13.65 2.31 -2.92
C GLU A 68 14.16 2.28 -1.49
N ALA A 69 13.90 3.33 -0.71
CA ALA A 69 14.28 3.38 0.70
C ALA A 69 13.53 2.34 1.54
N TYR A 70 12.26 2.09 1.24
CA TYR A 70 11.51 0.99 1.86
C TYR A 70 12.18 -0.36 1.58
N ASN A 71 12.54 -0.64 0.32
CA ASN A 71 13.22 -1.89 -0.04
C ASN A 71 14.61 -2.03 0.61
N LYS A 72 15.30 -0.90 0.87
CA LYS A 72 16.58 -0.87 1.58
C LYS A 72 16.46 -0.91 3.11
N GLY A 73 15.24 -0.81 3.66
CA GLY A 73 15.02 -0.69 5.12
C GLY A 73 15.38 0.69 5.70
N GLU A 74 15.57 1.69 4.84
CA GLU A 74 16.05 3.03 5.20
C GLU A 74 14.95 4.09 5.18
N LEU A 75 13.69 3.68 5.12
CA LEU A 75 12.54 4.59 5.01
C LEU A 75 12.52 5.67 6.12
N HIS A 76 12.90 5.31 7.35
CA HIS A 76 12.98 6.24 8.49
C HIS A 76 13.90 7.42 8.22
N LYS A 77 15.06 7.18 7.60
CA LYS A 77 16.06 8.22 7.29
C LYS A 77 15.50 9.30 6.36
N ILE A 78 14.69 8.90 5.38
CA ILE A 78 14.12 9.84 4.40
C ILE A 78 12.93 10.61 4.99
N LEU A 79 12.15 9.98 5.86
CA LEU A 79 11.04 10.65 6.55
C LEU A 79 11.55 11.75 7.48
N ASP A 80 12.66 11.51 8.18
CA ASP A 80 13.27 12.49 9.07
C ASP A 80 13.91 13.66 8.30
N MET A 81 14.39 13.42 7.07
CA MET A 81 15.04 14.44 6.22
C MET A 81 14.05 15.31 5.44
N ASN A 82 12.87 14.80 5.08
CA ASN A 82 11.89 15.51 4.24
C ASN A 82 10.54 15.62 4.95
N PRO A 83 10.35 16.62 5.85
CA PRO A 83 9.04 16.96 6.38
C PRO A 83 8.25 17.73 5.32
N LYS A 84 7.85 17.08 4.22
CA LYS A 84 6.84 17.66 3.34
C LYS A 84 5.56 17.83 4.17
N PRO A 85 4.91 19.01 4.14
CA PRO A 85 3.68 19.20 4.89
C PRO A 85 2.68 18.18 4.37
N ILE A 86 2.24 17.28 5.26
CA ILE A 86 1.07 16.45 5.04
C ILE A 86 -0.01 17.44 4.61
N ASN A 87 -0.56 17.26 3.41
CA ASN A 87 -1.59 18.13 2.87
C ASN A 87 -2.83 17.96 3.76
N ASN A 88 -2.87 18.73 4.86
CA ASN A 88 -3.86 18.69 5.91
C ASN A 88 -5.12 19.39 5.42
N GLN A 89 -5.73 18.88 4.36
CA GLN A 89 -7.11 19.19 4.07
C GLN A 89 -7.91 18.65 5.28
N PRO A 90 -8.58 19.50 6.07
CA PRO A 90 -9.33 19.04 7.22
C PRO A 90 -10.42 18.08 6.71
N ARG A 91 -10.30 16.79 7.08
CA ARG A 91 -11.31 15.77 6.75
C ARG A 91 -12.70 16.11 7.29
N TYR A 92 -12.76 17.01 8.27
CA TYR A 92 -13.98 17.38 8.95
C TYR A 92 -14.30 18.87 8.69
N ILE A 93 -15.41 19.09 7.98
CA ILE A 93 -16.04 20.41 7.86
C ILE A 93 -17.22 20.42 8.84
N PRO A 94 -17.15 21.21 9.93
CA PRO A 94 -18.27 21.31 10.87
C PRO A 94 -19.51 21.85 10.16
N LYS A 95 -20.62 21.11 10.21
CA LYS A 95 -21.89 21.50 9.57
C LYS A 95 -22.66 22.58 10.34
N GLY A 96 -22.24 22.91 11.57
CA GLY A 96 -22.92 23.85 12.46
C GLY A 96 -22.27 25.22 12.50
N LYS A 97 -23.07 26.29 12.56
CA LYS A 97 -22.59 27.69 12.65
C LYS A 97 -21.72 27.94 13.89
N LEU A 98 -22.04 27.29 15.01
CA LEU A 98 -21.34 27.44 16.29
C LEU A 98 -19.94 26.79 16.27
N SER A 99 -19.83 25.60 15.69
CA SER A 99 -18.56 24.88 15.58
C SER A 99 -17.65 25.50 14.52
N ALA A 100 -18.18 25.99 13.40
CA ALA A 100 -17.39 26.71 12.39
C ALA A 100 -16.69 27.97 12.96
N ASN A 101 -17.36 28.71 13.85
CA ASN A 101 -16.81 29.94 14.45
C ASN A 101 -15.67 29.68 15.45
N LEU A 102 -15.63 28.50 16.09
CA LEU A 102 -14.56 28.15 17.03
C LEU A 102 -13.25 27.85 16.32
N PHE A 103 -13.31 27.16 15.18
CA PHE A 103 -12.11 26.84 14.40
C PHE A 103 -11.56 28.05 13.61
N ASN A 104 -12.43 28.98 13.19
CA ASN A 104 -12.00 30.21 12.47
C ASN A 104 -11.47 31.33 13.39
N ARG A 105 -11.64 31.25 14.71
CA ARG A 105 -11.14 32.27 15.66
C ARG A 105 -9.71 32.03 16.15
N SER A 106 -9.11 30.88 15.84
CA SER A 106 -7.76 30.54 16.29
C SER A 106 -6.64 31.10 15.41
N THR A 107 -6.96 31.80 14.31
CA THR A 107 -5.99 32.30 13.33
C THR A 107 -5.94 33.83 13.21
N ASN A 108 -6.35 34.57 14.23
CA ASN A 108 -6.12 36.02 14.34
C ASN A 108 -5.34 36.35 15.61
#